data_AF-A0A497MT57-F1
#
_entry.id   AF-A0A497MT57-F1
#
_cell.length_a   1.000
_cell.length_b   1.000
_cell.length_c   1.000
_cell.angle_alpha   90.00
_cell.angle_beta   90.00
_cell.angle_gamma   90.00
#
_symmetry.space_group_name_H-M   'P 1'
#
loop_
_entity.id
_entity.type
_entity.pdbx_description
1 polymer ?
#
loop_
_entity_poly.entity_id
_entity_poly.type
_entity_poly.pdbx_seq_one_letter_code
_entity_poly.pdbx_strand_id
1 'polypeptide(L)'
;MSEIRKAMIGFQYSEKIKSELIMASKLFEVLSSLKDAERDGAETLFAAFLDALQGEINIARNVSQIPGFEEVRLKVEEAALHVKAHEYEEALRRLSEAISLTTTSGHESAETLRDKGML
;
A
#
# COMPACT_ATOMS: atom_id res chain seq x y z
N MET A 1 -17.88 -4.66 16.33
CA MET A 1 -16.60 -5.40 16.42
C MET A 1 -15.93 -5.01 17.74
N SER A 2 -15.29 -5.93 18.48
CA SER A 2 -14.55 -5.54 19.69
C SER A 2 -13.30 -4.72 19.30
N GLU A 3 -12.87 -3.82 20.19
CA GLU A 3 -11.67 -3.00 20.02
C GLU A 3 -10.44 -3.85 19.70
N ILE A 4 -10.23 -4.92 20.48
CA ILE A 4 -9.18 -5.92 20.28
C ILE A 4 -9.23 -6.54 18.88
N ARG A 5 -10.41 -6.97 18.43
CA ARG A 5 -10.56 -7.59 17.10
C ARG A 5 -10.24 -6.58 16.00
N LYS A 6 -10.67 -5.33 16.17
CA LYS A 6 -10.37 -4.24 15.23
C LYS A 6 -8.86 -3.97 15.16
N ALA A 7 -8.19 -3.91 16.31
CA ALA A 7 -6.74 -3.72 16.38
C ALA A 7 -5.97 -4.91 15.78
N MET A 8 -6.40 -6.15 16.04
CA MET A 8 -5.76 -7.34 15.46
C MET A 8 -5.86 -7.36 13.93
N ILE A 9 -7.05 -7.07 13.40
CA ILE A 9 -7.27 -6.96 11.95
C ILE A 9 -6.44 -5.80 11.38
N GLY A 10 -6.47 -4.64 12.04
CA GLY A 10 -5.72 -3.45 11.62
C GLY A 10 -4.22 -3.71 11.54
N PHE A 11 -3.65 -4.35 12.57
CA PHE A 11 -2.25 -4.74 12.60
C PHE A 11 -1.91 -5.71 11.46
N GLN A 12 -2.66 -6.80 11.33
CA GLN A 12 -2.40 -7.83 10.32
C GLN A 12 -2.45 -7.27 8.89
N TYR A 13 -3.49 -6.49 8.57
CA TYR A 13 -3.61 -5.90 7.24
C TYR A 13 -2.59 -4.79 6.98
N SER A 14 -2.22 -4.02 8.01
CA SER A 14 -1.16 -3.02 7.87
C SER A 14 0.19 -3.66 7.54
N GLU A 15 0.56 -4.75 8.23
CA GLU A 15 1.81 -5.48 7.93
C GLU A 15 1.79 -6.13 6.53
N LYS A 16 0.64 -6.67 6.11
CA LYS A 16 0.46 -7.22 4.75
C LYS A 16 0.63 -6.14 3.68
N ILE A 17 -0.14 -5.05 3.78
CA ILE A 17 -0.13 -3.95 2.80
C ILE A 17 1.24 -3.27 2.75
N LYS A 18 1.88 -3.05 3.90
CA LYS A 18 3.24 -2.49 3.96
C LYS A 18 4.23 -3.36 3.20
N SER A 19 4.14 -4.68 3.36
CA SER A 19 4.99 -5.63 2.64
C SER A 19 4.76 -5.56 1.12
N GLU A 20 3.50 -5.47 0.69
CA GLU A 20 3.13 -5.32 -0.72
C GLU A 20 3.59 -4.00 -1.33
N LEU A 21 3.49 -2.89 -0.58
CA LEU A 21 4.01 -1.59 -0.99
C LEU A 21 5.53 -1.58 -1.13
N ILE A 22 6.25 -2.22 -0.21
CA ILE A 22 7.71 -2.36 -0.33
C ILE A 22 8.08 -3.19 -1.56
N MET A 23 7.32 -4.25 -1.87
CA MET A 23 7.49 -5.00 -3.12
C MET A 23 7.20 -4.12 -4.34
N ALA A 24 6.15 -3.29 -4.29
CA ALA A 24 5.84 -2.32 -5.34
C ALA A 24 7.03 -1.40 -5.62
N SER A 25 7.63 -0.80 -4.58
CA SER A 25 8.81 0.07 -4.73
C SER A 25 9.99 -0.65 -5.37
N LYS A 26 10.28 -1.89 -4.99
CA LYS A 26 11.37 -2.68 -5.59
C LYS A 26 11.11 -3.02 -7.06
N LEU A 27 9.87 -3.38 -7.41
CA LEU A 27 9.49 -3.64 -8.80
C LEU A 27 9.56 -2.36 -9.63
N PHE A 28 9.21 -1.22 -9.03
CA PHE A 28 9.28 0.09 -9.66
C PHE A 28 10.72 0.51 -9.99
N GLU A 29 11.69 0.22 -9.11
CA GLU A 29 13.10 0.43 -9.39
C GLU A 29 13.53 -0.30 -10.68
N VAL A 30 13.09 -1.56 -10.85
CA VAL A 30 13.34 -2.32 -12.09
C VAL A 30 12.66 -1.64 -13.28
N LEU A 31 11.36 -1.33 -13.18
CA LEU A 31 10.60 -0.66 -14.24
C LEU A 31 11.29 0.63 -14.72
N SER A 32 11.73 1.47 -13.77
CA SER A 32 12.36 2.77 -14.07
C SER A 32 13.69 2.64 -14.84
N SER A 33 14.33 1.46 -14.75
CA SER A 33 15.59 1.16 -15.45
C SER A 33 15.40 0.62 -16.89
N LEU A 34 14.21 0.10 -17.20
CA LEU A 34 13.88 -0.46 -18.52
C LEU A 34 13.74 0.65 -19.57
N LYS A 35 13.78 0.29 -20.86
CA LYS A 35 13.67 1.23 -21.98
C LYS A 35 12.75 0.70 -23.07
N ASP A 36 12.23 1.62 -23.88
CA ASP A 36 11.43 1.32 -25.07
C ASP A 36 10.32 0.29 -24.80
N ALA A 37 10.15 -0.70 -25.67
CA ALA A 37 9.09 -1.70 -25.56
C ALA A 37 9.11 -2.54 -24.26
N GLU A 38 10.29 -2.74 -23.65
CA GLU A 38 10.38 -3.44 -22.36
C GLU A 38 9.75 -2.61 -21.24
N ARG A 39 9.94 -1.29 -21.29
CA ARG A 39 9.32 -0.36 -20.34
C ARG A 39 7.80 -0.33 -20.52
N ASP A 40 7.31 -0.20 -21.74
CA ASP A 40 5.86 -0.14 -22.02
C ASP A 40 5.13 -1.38 -21.49
N GLY A 41 5.73 -2.56 -21.71
CA GLY A 41 5.21 -3.82 -21.17
C GLY A 41 5.26 -3.88 -19.64
N ALA A 42 6.37 -3.43 -19.05
CA ALA A 42 6.53 -3.39 -17.60
C ALA A 42 5.59 -2.40 -16.92
N GLU A 43 5.32 -1.24 -17.53
CA GLU A 43 4.34 -0.26 -17.05
C GLU A 43 2.93 -0.84 -17.05
N THR A 44 2.55 -1.54 -18.12
CA THR A 44 1.25 -2.23 -18.20
C THR A 44 1.11 -3.25 -17.06
N LEU A 45 2.14 -4.05 -16.82
CA LEU A 45 2.15 -5.03 -15.73
C LEU A 45 2.13 -4.36 -14.36
N PHE A 46 2.91 -3.29 -14.17
CA PHE A 46 3.00 -2.59 -12.91
C PHE A 46 1.70 -1.85 -12.56
N ALA A 47 1.04 -1.24 -13.56
CA ALA A 47 -0.29 -0.67 -13.38
C ALA A 47 -1.31 -1.75 -12.93
N ALA A 48 -1.31 -2.93 -13.56
CA ALA A 48 -2.16 -4.04 -13.14
C ALA A 48 -1.84 -4.53 -11.71
N PHE A 49 -0.56 -4.51 -11.32
CA PHE A 49 -0.15 -4.83 -9.96
C PHE A 49 -0.67 -3.79 -8.95
N LEU A 50 -0.57 -2.49 -9.25
CA LEU A 50 -1.10 -1.43 -8.38
C LEU A 50 -2.62 -1.50 -8.27
N ASP A 51 -3.33 -1.85 -9.34
CA ASP A 51 -4.78 -2.08 -9.30
C ASP A 51 -5.14 -3.29 -8.41
N ALA A 52 -4.37 -4.38 -8.48
CA ALA A 52 -4.54 -5.52 -7.58
C ALA A 52 -4.28 -5.15 -6.10
N LEU A 53 -3.23 -4.36 -5.84
CA LEU A 53 -2.92 -3.85 -4.51
C LEU A 53 -4.03 -2.96 -3.95
N GLN A 54 -4.64 -2.10 -4.78
CA GLN A 54 -5.82 -1.34 -4.38
C GLN A 54 -6.98 -2.26 -3.97
N GLY A 55 -7.14 -3.42 -4.63
CA GLY A 55 -8.09 -4.46 -4.24
C GLY A 55 -7.85 -5.00 -2.83
N GLU A 56 -6.59 -5.31 -2.49
CA GLU A 56 -6.20 -5.76 -1.14
C GLU A 56 -6.43 -4.70 -0.07
N ILE A 57 -6.12 -3.43 -0.37
CA ILE A 57 -6.39 -2.30 0.52
C ILE A 57 -7.90 -2.11 0.73
N ASN A 58 -8.71 -2.28 -0.30
CA ASN A 58 -10.17 -2.24 -0.19
C ASN A 58 -10.71 -3.36 0.71
N ILE A 59 -10.16 -4.57 0.62
CA ILE A 59 -10.50 -5.67 1.53
C ILE A 59 -10.15 -5.28 2.97
N ALA A 60 -8.95 -4.76 3.21
CA ALA A 60 -8.52 -4.31 4.53
C ALA A 60 -9.45 -3.22 5.09
N ARG A 61 -9.80 -2.22 4.29
CA ARG A 61 -10.75 -1.16 4.65
C ARG A 61 -12.11 -1.72 5.03
N ASN A 62 -12.66 -2.61 4.20
CA ASN A 62 -13.99 -3.18 4.40
C ASN A 62 -14.06 -4.07 5.64
N VAL A 63 -13.03 -4.86 5.91
CA VAL A 63 -12.99 -5.77 7.07
C VAL A 63 -12.68 -5.01 8.37
N SER A 64 -11.76 -4.05 8.35
CA SER A 64 -11.30 -3.35 9.56
C SER A 64 -12.13 -2.12 9.92
N GLN A 65 -12.77 -1.47 8.95
CA GLN A 65 -13.39 -0.14 9.12
C GLN A 65 -12.41 0.90 9.69
N ILE A 66 -11.12 0.80 9.32
CA ILE A 66 -10.07 1.77 9.66
C ILE A 66 -9.98 2.79 8.52
N PRO A 67 -10.24 4.09 8.78
CA PRO A 67 -10.21 5.13 7.75
C PRO A 67 -8.86 5.28 7.05
N GLY A 68 -7.75 5.04 7.76
CA GLY A 68 -6.39 5.19 7.21
C GLY A 68 -6.13 4.35 5.96
N PHE A 69 -6.81 3.21 5.79
CA PHE A 69 -6.68 2.41 4.55
C PHE A 69 -7.23 3.12 3.31
N GLU A 70 -8.19 4.03 3.44
CA GLU A 70 -8.64 4.82 2.30
C GLU A 70 -7.56 5.81 1.83
N GLU A 71 -6.86 6.44 2.77
CA GLU A 71 -5.75 7.33 2.44
C GLU A 71 -4.61 6.58 1.75
N VAL A 72 -4.27 5.39 2.24
CA VAL A 72 -3.29 4.49 1.59
C VAL A 72 -3.74 4.13 0.17
N ARG A 73 -5.02 3.77 -0.01
CA ARG A 73 -5.59 3.44 -1.33
C ARG A 73 -5.44 4.59 -2.32
N LEU A 74 -5.80 5.80 -1.90
CA LEU A 74 -5.69 7.01 -2.74
C LEU A 74 -4.24 7.27 -3.16
N LYS A 75 -3.26 7.01 -2.29
CA LYS A 75 -1.84 7.13 -2.66
C LYS A 75 -1.40 6.10 -3.69
N VAL A 76 -1.89 4.87 -3.60
CA VAL A 76 -1.62 3.85 -4.62
C VAL A 76 -2.29 4.19 -5.95
N GLU A 77 -3.50 4.73 -5.92
CA GLU A 77 -4.21 5.22 -7.10
C GLU A 77 -3.45 6.38 -7.78
N GLU A 78 -3.01 7.37 -7.00
CA GLU A 78 -2.16 8.47 -7.48
C GLU A 78 -0.86 7.94 -8.11
N ALA A 79 -0.20 6.95 -7.47
CA ALA A 79 1.00 6.33 -8.01
C ALA A 79 0.75 5.69 -9.39
N ALA A 80 -0.37 4.99 -9.55
CA ALA A 80 -0.74 4.36 -10.83
C ALA A 80 -1.00 5.39 -11.94
N LEU A 81 -1.60 6.54 -11.61
CA LEU A 81 -1.78 7.64 -12.55
C LEU A 81 -0.44 8.23 -12.99
N HIS A 82 0.49 8.45 -12.05
CA HIS A 82 1.82 8.97 -12.37
C HIS A 82 2.65 7.98 -13.21
N VAL A 83 2.55 6.66 -12.97
CA VAL A 83 3.19 5.66 -13.84
C VAL A 83 2.68 5.78 -15.28
N LYS A 84 1.35 5.88 -15.46
CA LYS A 84 0.74 6.06 -16.80
C LYS A 84 1.13 7.37 -17.48
N ALA A 85 1.50 8.39 -16.70
CA ALA A 85 1.98 9.68 -17.19
C ALA A 85 3.51 9.73 -17.37
N HIS A 86 4.22 8.63 -17.10
CA HIS A 86 5.69 8.55 -17.06
C HIS A 86 6.35 9.51 -16.04
N GLU A 87 5.61 9.91 -15.00
CA GLU A 87 6.05 10.79 -13.92
C GLU A 87 6.64 9.97 -12.77
N TYR A 88 7.79 9.33 -13.01
CA TYR A 88 8.30 8.28 -12.12
C TYR A 88 8.68 8.75 -10.71
N GLU A 89 9.25 9.96 -10.60
CA GLU A 89 9.60 10.52 -9.29
C GLU A 89 8.36 10.73 -8.43
N GLU A 90 7.27 11.21 -9.04
CA GLU A 90 5.99 11.38 -8.35
C GLU A 90 5.37 10.05 -7.99
N ALA A 91 5.39 9.05 -8.89
CA ALA A 91 4.91 7.71 -8.58
C ALA A 91 5.63 7.10 -7.36
N LEU A 92 6.96 7.19 -7.32
CA LEU A 92 7.76 6.69 -6.19
C LEU A 92 7.46 7.46 -4.89
N ARG A 93 7.28 8.78 -4.98
CA ARG A 93 6.91 9.62 -3.84
C ARG A 93 5.56 9.21 -3.25
N ARG A 94 4.55 8.97 -4.10
CA ARG A 94 3.23 8.47 -3.69
C ARG A 94 3.30 7.11 -3.02
N LEU A 95 4.10 6.17 -3.55
CA LEU A 95 4.33 4.87 -2.90
C LEU A 95 4.99 5.02 -1.52
N SER A 96 5.95 5.93 -1.39
CA SER A 96 6.62 6.23 -0.10
C SER A 96 5.67 6.82 0.94
N GLU A 97 4.76 7.71 0.50
CA GLU A 97 3.68 8.25 1.34
C GLU A 97 2.73 7.13 1.79
N ALA A 98 2.34 6.21 0.89
CA ALA A 98 1.50 5.06 1.21
C ALA A 98 2.14 4.13 2.27
N ILE A 99 3.45 3.87 2.16
CA ILE A 99 4.21 3.07 3.15
C ILE A 99 4.18 3.74 4.52
N SER A 100 4.37 5.06 4.56
CA SER A 100 4.38 5.83 5.80
C SER A 100 3.00 5.79 6.48
N LEU A 101 1.92 6.05 5.73
CA LEU A 101 0.54 5.99 6.22
C LEU A 101 0.16 4.60 6.75
N THR A 102 0.55 3.55 6.03
CA THR A 102 0.30 2.16 6.45
C THR A 102 1.06 1.83 7.73
N THR A 103 2.29 2.33 7.87
CA THR A 103 3.12 2.12 9.06
C THR A 103 2.49 2.79 10.28
N THR A 104 1.98 4.02 10.15
CA THR A 104 1.27 4.71 11.23
C THR A 104 0.01 3.96 11.66
N SER A 105 -0.83 3.54 10.72
CA SER A 105 -2.06 2.77 11.01
C SER A 105 -1.76 1.43 11.70
N GLY A 106 -0.68 0.76 11.27
CA GLY A 106 -0.21 -0.47 11.88
C GLY A 106 0.34 -0.26 13.29
N HIS A 107 1.06 0.85 13.51
CA HIS A 107 1.60 1.21 14.82
C HIS A 107 0.48 1.42 15.85
N GLU A 108 -0.54 2.24 15.54
CA GLU A 108 -1.69 2.48 16.43
C GLU A 108 -2.40 1.17 16.82
N SER A 109 -2.55 0.26 15.85
CA SER A 109 -3.12 -1.07 16.08
C SER A 109 -2.22 -1.93 16.98
N ALA A 110 -0.91 -1.91 16.76
CA ALA A 110 0.06 -2.62 17.57
C ALA A 110 0.11 -2.10 19.02
N GLU A 111 0.04 -0.78 19.22
CA GLU A 111 0.00 -0.18 20.56
C GLU A 111 -1.23 -0.64 21.32
N THR A 112 -2.41 -0.58 20.69
CA THR A 112 -3.65 -1.07 21.28
C THR A 112 -3.55 -2.54 21.71
N LEU A 113 -2.93 -3.39 20.88
CA LEU A 113 -2.76 -4.81 21.22
C LEU A 113 -1.76 -5.02 22.36
N ARG A 114 -0.66 -4.27 22.38
CA ARG A 114 0.37 -4.32 23.43
C ARG A 114 -0.20 -3.89 24.79
N ASP A 115 -0.99 -2.81 24.82
CA ASP A 115 -1.65 -2.32 26.04
C ASP A 115 -2.65 -3.32 26.62
N LYS A 116 -3.19 -4.21 25.77
CA LYS A 116 -4.10 -5.30 26.18
C LYS A 116 -3.37 -6.62 26.41
N GLY A 117 -2.04 -6.67 26.28
CA GLY A 117 -1.22 -7.89 26.45
C GLY A 117 -1.43 -8.94 25.37
N MET A 118 -1.73 -8.51 24.13
CA MET A 118 -2.05 -9.38 22.99
C MET A 118 -1.02 -9.34 21.86
N LEU A 119 0.08 -8.61 22.07
CA LEU A 119 1.27 -8.53 21.21
C LEU A 119 2.52 -8.50 22.11
#